data_AF-A0A967PBA6-F1
#
_entry.id   AF-A0A967PBA6-F1
#
_cell.length_a   1.000
_cell.length_b   1.000
_cell.length_c   1.000
_cell.angle_alpha   90.00
_cell.angle_beta   90.00
_cell.angle_gamma   90.00
#
_symmetry.space_group_name_H-M   'P 1'
#
loop_
_entity.id
_entity.type
_entity.pdbx_description
1 polymer ?
#
loop_
_entity_poly.entity_id
_entity_poly.type
_entity_poly.pdbx_seq_one_letter_code
_entity_poly.pdbx_strand_id
1 'polypeptide(L)'
;MLKKATNDAVAHIRSIAEKRGRNADWAEKAVREAVSITETEASELGVIEYIAPTIDSLLSLIDGMRIETVTAIVILKTKEAKRKKIEMSLRYKILDVI
;
A
#
# COMPACT_ATOMS: atom_id res chain seq x y z
N MET A 1 11.04 -3.21 26.91
CA MET A 1 10.72 -2.16 25.92
C MET A 1 10.34 -2.74 24.55
N LEU A 2 11.13 -3.67 23.99
CA LEU A 2 10.83 -4.33 22.70
C LEU A 2 9.40 -4.87 22.59
N LYS A 3 8.93 -5.68 23.55
CA LYS A 3 7.57 -6.23 23.54
C LYS A 3 6.46 -5.16 23.48
N LYS A 4 6.66 -4.03 24.17
CA LYS A 4 5.73 -2.90 24.12
C LYS A 4 5.76 -2.25 22.74
N ALA A 5 6.94 -1.96 22.21
CA ALA A 5 7.10 -1.39 20.87
C ALA A 5 6.49 -2.29 19.78
N THR A 6 6.68 -3.61 19.85
CA THR A 6 6.04 -4.56 18.93
C THR A 6 4.53 -4.54 19.06
N ASN A 7 3.99 -4.52 20.29
CA ASN A 7 2.54 -4.45 20.49
C ASN A 7 1.94 -3.14 19.98
N ASP A 8 2.62 -2.01 20.19
CA ASP A 8 2.21 -0.71 19.66
C ASP A 8 2.21 -0.71 18.13
N ALA A 9 3.25 -1.29 17.49
CA ALA A 9 3.33 -1.45 16.04
C ALA A 9 2.24 -2.38 15.48
N VAL A 10 1.95 -3.48 16.17
CA VAL A 10 0.87 -4.42 15.81
C VAL A 10 -0.48 -3.74 15.88
N ALA A 11 -0.78 -3.02 16.97
CA ALA A 11 -2.03 -2.29 17.10
C ALA A 11 -2.18 -1.24 15.97
N HIS A 12 -1.08 -0.56 15.63
CA HIS A 12 -1.08 0.44 14.57
C HIS A 12 -1.35 -0.17 13.19
N ILE A 13 -0.64 -1.23 12.80
CA ILE A 13 -0.82 -1.83 11.47
C ILE A 13 -2.19 -2.51 11.32
N ARG A 14 -2.71 -3.14 12.38
CA ARG A 14 -4.06 -3.71 12.39
C ARG A 14 -5.12 -2.63 12.16
N SER A 15 -5.03 -1.51 12.87
CA SER A 15 -5.96 -0.39 12.70
C SER A 15 -5.97 0.15 11.26
N ILE A 16 -4.79 0.23 10.62
CA ILE A 16 -4.69 0.63 9.21
C ILE A 16 -5.35 -0.40 8.29
N ALA A 17 -5.09 -1.69 8.51
CA ALA A 17 -5.65 -2.77 7.71
C ALA A 17 -7.18 -2.80 7.82
N GLU A 18 -7.73 -2.75 9.03
CA GLU A 18 -9.18 -2.72 9.28
C GLU A 18 -9.84 -1.50 8.63
N LYS A 19 -9.26 -0.31 8.77
CA LYS A 19 -9.76 0.91 8.14
C LYS A 19 -9.78 0.82 6.61
N ARG A 20 -8.86 0.05 6.01
CA ARG A 20 -8.78 -0.15 4.56
C ARG A 20 -9.52 -1.40 4.08
N GLY A 21 -10.18 -2.15 4.97
CA GLY A 21 -10.83 -3.42 4.63
C GLY A 21 -9.85 -4.51 4.19
N ARG A 22 -8.63 -4.51 4.75
CA ARG A 22 -7.55 -5.48 4.46
C ARG A 22 -7.38 -6.47 5.59
N ASN A 23 -6.68 -7.57 5.29
CA ASN A 23 -6.43 -8.65 6.24
C ASN A 23 -5.51 -8.20 7.40
N ALA A 24 -6.15 -7.83 8.52
CA ALA A 24 -5.48 -7.36 9.72
C ALA A 24 -4.67 -8.45 10.43
N ASP A 25 -5.10 -9.71 10.32
CA ASP A 25 -4.41 -10.83 10.96
C ASP A 25 -3.09 -11.13 10.25
N TRP A 26 -3.08 -11.08 8.92
CA TRP A 26 -1.84 -11.13 8.18
C TRP A 26 -0.94 -9.93 8.50
N ALA A 27 -1.51 -8.73 8.60
CA ALA A 27 -0.75 -7.52 8.93
C ALA A 27 -0.07 -7.59 10.32
N GLU A 28 -0.73 -8.22 11.30
CA GLU A 28 -0.13 -8.52 12.60
C GLU A 28 1.03 -9.53 12.48
N LYS A 29 0.83 -10.64 11.75
CA LYS A 29 1.88 -11.64 11.53
C LYS A 29 3.10 -11.04 10.86
N ALA A 30 2.92 -10.13 9.89
CA ALA A 30 4.02 -9.44 9.23
C ALA A 30 4.92 -8.69 10.22
N VAL A 31 4.36 -8.13 11.30
CA VAL A 31 5.12 -7.43 12.34
C VAL A 31 5.70 -8.39 13.39
N ARG A 32 4.91 -9.38 13.85
CA ARG A 32 5.35 -10.28 14.94
C ARG A 32 6.33 -11.33 14.49
N GLU A 33 6.12 -11.87 13.29
CA GLU A 33 6.80 -13.05 12.78
C GLU A 33 7.71 -12.73 11.58
N ALA A 34 7.72 -11.46 11.12
CA ALA A 34 8.48 -11.02 9.96
C ALA A 34 8.18 -11.84 8.69
N VAL A 35 6.95 -12.34 8.56
CA VAL A 35 6.53 -13.10 7.38
C VAL A 35 6.53 -12.21 6.14
N SER A 36 6.91 -12.82 5.01
CA SER A 36 6.85 -12.22 3.68
C SER A 36 6.04 -13.14 2.78
N ILE A 37 5.24 -12.55 1.90
CA ILE A 37 4.39 -13.28 0.95
C ILE A 37 4.59 -12.71 -0.45
N THR A 38 4.31 -13.53 -1.45
CA THR A 38 4.29 -13.14 -2.87
C THR A 38 3.11 -12.22 -3.18
N GLU A 39 3.16 -11.57 -4.33
CA GLU A 39 2.06 -10.74 -4.85
C GLU A 39 0.76 -11.53 -5.00
N THR A 40 0.84 -12.80 -5.43
CA THR A 40 -0.31 -13.68 -5.61
C THR A 40 -0.95 -14.02 -4.27
N GLU A 41 -0.15 -14.45 -3.29
CA GLU A 41 -0.62 -14.71 -1.93
C GLU A 41 -1.20 -13.44 -1.28
N ALA A 42 -0.61 -12.27 -1.53
CA ALA A 42 -1.11 -11.00 -1.01
C ALA A 42 -2.48 -10.65 -1.60
N SER A 43 -2.70 -10.94 -2.87
CA SER A 43 -4.01 -10.77 -3.52
C SER A 43 -5.03 -11.76 -2.96
N GLU A 44 -4.65 -13.04 -2.80
CA GLU A 44 -5.54 -14.09 -2.27
C GLU A 44 -5.93 -13.84 -0.81
N LEU A 45 -4.98 -13.38 0.01
CA LEU A 45 -5.21 -13.05 1.41
C LEU A 45 -5.91 -11.70 1.60
N GLY A 46 -6.20 -10.95 0.54
CA GLY A 46 -6.86 -9.64 0.62
C GLY A 46 -5.98 -8.56 1.27
N VAL A 47 -4.66 -8.68 1.17
CA VAL A 47 -3.67 -7.69 1.59
C VAL A 47 -3.53 -6.59 0.53
N ILE A 48 -3.67 -6.96 -0.75
CA ILE A 48 -3.70 -6.06 -1.89
C ILE A 48 -4.92 -6.34 -2.77
N GLU A 49 -5.19 -5.44 -3.71
CA GLU A 49 -6.36 -5.51 -4.59
C GLU A 49 -6.03 -6.01 -5.98
N TYR A 50 -4.87 -5.60 -6.50
CA TYR A 50 -4.51 -5.78 -7.89
C TYR A 50 -3.03 -6.07 -8.02
N ILE A 51 -2.73 -6.92 -9.00
CA ILE A 51 -1.37 -7.18 -9.48
C ILE A 51 -1.30 -6.59 -10.88
N ALA A 52 -0.43 -5.59 -11.05
CA ALA A 52 -0.27 -4.89 -12.32
C ALA A 52 1.19 -4.97 -12.78
N PRO A 53 1.48 -5.57 -13.94
CA PRO A 53 2.86 -5.72 -14.41
C PRO A 53 3.51 -4.41 -14.88
N THR A 54 2.71 -3.38 -15.20
CA THR A 54 3.20 -2.09 -15.67
C THR A 54 2.36 -0.95 -15.12
N ILE A 55 2.88 0.28 -15.20
CA ILE A 55 2.10 1.48 -14.84
C ILE A 55 0.89 1.64 -15.75
N ASP A 56 1.01 1.33 -17.04
CA ASP A 56 -0.12 1.44 -17.99
C ASP A 56 -1.22 0.42 -17.69
N SER A 57 -0.87 -0.81 -17.29
CA SER A 57 -1.86 -1.80 -16.87
C SER A 57 -2.51 -1.41 -15.54
N LEU A 58 -1.75 -0.87 -14.58
CA LEU A 58 -2.29 -0.34 -13.32
C LEU A 58 -3.29 0.78 -13.60
N LEU A 59 -2.93 1.79 -14.39
CA LEU A 59 -3.81 2.92 -14.72
C LEU A 59 -5.09 2.46 -15.42
N SER A 60 -5.02 1.39 -16.21
CA SER A 60 -6.20 0.79 -16.85
C SER A 60 -7.08 0.04 -15.86
N LEU A 61 -6.48 -0.71 -14.91
CA LEU A 61 -7.18 -1.47 -13.87
C LEU A 61 -7.90 -0.56 -12.87
N ILE A 62 -7.29 0.57 -12.52
CA ILE A 62 -7.82 1.48 -11.49
C ILE A 62 -8.77 2.54 -12.01
N ASP A 63 -8.98 2.63 -13.32
CA ASP A 63 -9.89 3.59 -13.94
C ASP A 63 -11.35 3.31 -13.56
N GLY A 64 -12.08 4.33 -13.13
CA GLY A 64 -13.48 4.21 -12.70
C GLY A 64 -13.66 3.71 -11.26
N MET A 65 -12.59 3.37 -10.55
CA MET A 65 -12.69 2.93 -9.16
C MET A 65 -13.11 4.04 -8.20
N ARG A 66 -13.97 3.70 -7.25
CA ARG A 66 -14.35 4.56 -6.13
C ARG A 66 -13.39 4.34 -4.98
N ILE A 67 -12.60 5.36 -4.64
CA ILE A 67 -11.71 5.34 -3.50
C ILE A 67 -12.20 6.30 -2.42
N GLU A 68 -12.06 5.91 -1.16
CA GLU A 68 -12.33 6.81 -0.03
C GLU A 68 -11.05 7.60 0.29
N THR A 69 -11.16 8.93 0.23
CA THR A 69 -10.10 9.85 0.67
C THR A 69 -10.50 10.49 1.99
N VAL A 70 -9.57 11.18 2.64
CA VAL A 70 -9.84 11.90 3.90
C VAL A 70 -11.00 12.89 3.77
N THR A 71 -11.23 13.42 2.57
CA THR A 71 -12.21 14.49 2.32
C THR A 71 -13.52 13.96 1.70
N ALA A 72 -13.43 12.96 0.83
CA ALA A 72 -14.59 12.45 0.09
C ALA A 72 -14.30 11.11 -0.63
N ILE A 73 -15.36 10.45 -1.09
CA ILE A 73 -15.25 9.36 -2.06
C ILE A 73 -14.98 9.97 -3.46
N VAL A 74 -13.87 9.57 -4.09
CA VAL A 74 -13.42 10.05 -5.40
C VAL A 74 -13.44 8.89 -6.40
N ILE A 75 -13.92 9.15 -7.62
CA ILE A 75 -13.79 8.22 -8.73
C ILE A 75 -12.48 8.52 -9.45
N LEU A 76 -11.61 7.52 -9.53
CA LEU A 76 -10.36 7.61 -10.28
C LEU A 76 -10.66 7.73 -11.78
N LYS A 77 -10.09 8.75 -12.42
CA LYS A 77 -10.13 8.94 -13.88
C LYS A 77 -8.69 8.92 -14.39
N THR A 78 -8.21 7.75 -14.77
CA THR A 78 -6.80 7.49 -15.04
C THR A 78 -6.49 7.27 -16.52
N LYS A 79 -7.49 6.94 -17.35
CA LYS A 79 -7.29 6.73 -18.81
C LYS A 79 -6.69 7.91 -19.55
N GLU A 80 -7.07 9.14 -19.20
CA GLU A 80 -6.59 10.36 -19.87
C GLU A 80 -5.59 11.16 -19.02
N ALA A 81 -5.16 10.59 -17.89
CA ALA A 81 -4.31 11.30 -16.95
C ALA A 81 -2.90 11.51 -17.54
N LYS A 82 -2.44 12.77 -17.56
CA LYS A 82 -1.07 13.08 -17.95
C LYS A 82 -0.09 12.57 -16.88
N ARG A 83 0.76 11.63 -17.26
CA ARG A 83 1.83 11.13 -16.40
C ARG A 83 2.90 12.20 -16.23
N LYS A 84 3.12 12.65 -15.00
CA LYS A 84 4.26 13.48 -14.63
C LYS A 84 5.21 12.66 -13.76
N LYS A 85 6.34 12.27 -14.33
CA LYS A 85 7.41 11.63 -13.55
C LYS A 85 8.04 12.69 -12.65
N ILE A 86 8.06 12.41 -11.35
CA ILE A 86 8.77 13.24 -10.37
C ILE A 86 10.11 12.55 -10.12
N GLU A 87 11.19 13.16 -10.57
CA GLU A 87 12.53 12.63 -10.31
C GLU A 87 13.01 12.97 -8.90
N MET A 88 13.83 12.10 -8.33
CA MET A 88 14.49 12.38 -7.06
C MET A 88 15.37 13.63 -7.22
N SER A 89 15.09 14.65 -6.40
CA SER A 89 15.96 15.83 -6.29
C SER A 89 17.35 15.44 -5.76
N LEU A 90 18.37 16.25 -6.04
CA LEU A 90 19.75 16.01 -5.61
C LEU A 90 19.88 15.66 -4.12
N ARG A 91 19.17 16.38 -3.24
CA ARG A 91 19.13 16.10 -1.79
C ARG A 91 18.70 14.67 -1.46
N TYR A 92 17.72 14.13 -2.18
CA TYR A 92 17.21 12.78 -1.96
C TYR A 92 18.13 11.74 -2.60
N LYS A 93 18.76 12.05 -3.74
CA LYS A 93 19.79 11.18 -4.32
C LYS A 93 20.99 11.03 -3.40
N ILE A 94 21.40 12.09 -2.70
CA ILE A 94 22.49 12.03 -1.72
C ILE A 94 22.04 11.22 -0.49
N LEU A 95 20.84 11.47 0.03
CA LEU A 95 20.30 10.74 1.19
C LEU A 95 20.15 9.24 0.95
N ASP A 96 19.85 8.81 -0.29
CA ASP A 96 19.69 7.40 -0.64
C ASP A 96 21.01 6.62 -0.66
N VAL A 97 22.14 7.32 -0.80
CA VAL A 97 23.48 6.71 -0.90
C VAL A 97 24.19 6.64 0.45
N ILE A 98 23.81 7.48 1.42
CA ILE A 98 24.44 7.56 2.75
C ILE A 98 23.62 6.84 3.82
#